data_AF-A0A6C0LY75-F1
#
_entry.id   AF-A0A6C0LY75-F1
#
_cell.length_a   1.000
_cell.length_b   1.000
_cell.length_c   1.000
_cell.angle_alpha   90.00
_cell.angle_beta   90.00
_cell.angle_gamma   90.00
#
_symmetry.space_group_name_H-M   'P 1'
#
loop_
_entity.id
_entity.type
_entity.pdbx_description
1 polymer ?
#
loop_
_entity_poly.entity_id
_entity_poly.type
_entity_poly.pdbx_seq_one_letter_code
_entity_poly.pdbx_strand_id
1 'polypeptide(L)'
;MSSSKNVSGKKIMECLRLALDEENEYAIDDIKKLAVNAFKEASKIGVGKKRIVKVDSDGVVIKKLPSKYNLFIKDEMARMTIEFPDTERKELMKLAAKNWNDTKSVLQETIT
;
A
#
# COMPACT_ATOMS: atom_id res chain seq x y z
N MET A 1 -6.57 -2.12 -28.82
CA MET A 1 -7.77 -1.67 -28.08
C MET A 1 -7.29 -0.95 -26.82
N SER A 2 -7.29 0.39 -26.81
CA SER A 2 -6.93 1.18 -25.63
C SER A 2 -8.00 0.97 -24.56
N SER A 3 -7.65 0.36 -23.42
CA SER A 3 -8.58 0.20 -22.30
C SER A 3 -8.81 1.57 -21.65
N SER A 4 -9.88 2.25 -22.04
CA SER A 4 -10.29 3.50 -21.42
C SER A 4 -10.50 3.29 -19.93
N LYS A 5 -9.69 3.95 -19.09
CA LYS A 5 -9.83 3.89 -17.63
C LYS A 5 -11.09 4.63 -17.23
N ASN A 6 -12.11 3.87 -16.84
CA ASN A 6 -13.35 4.45 -16.32
C ASN A 6 -13.12 4.96 -14.89
N VAL A 7 -13.58 6.17 -14.61
CA VAL A 7 -13.51 6.82 -13.29
C VAL A 7 -14.93 7.08 -12.81
N SER A 8 -15.21 6.83 -11.53
CA SER A 8 -16.54 7.07 -10.96
C SER A 8 -16.89 8.56 -11.02
N GLY A 9 -18.06 8.89 -11.56
CA GLY A 9 -18.59 10.26 -11.61
C GLY A 9 -18.62 10.95 -10.25
N LYS A 10 -18.88 10.21 -9.16
CA LYS A 10 -18.84 10.74 -7.79
C LYS A 10 -17.48 11.33 -7.43
N LYS A 11 -16.39 10.62 -7.78
CA LYS A 11 -15.02 11.08 -7.51
C LYS A 11 -14.66 12.32 -8.31
N ILE A 12 -15.10 12.37 -9.58
CA ILE A 12 -14.85 13.53 -10.45
C ILE A 12 -15.56 14.77 -9.88
N MET A 13 -16.83 14.63 -9.48
CA MET A 13 -17.61 15.72 -8.88
C MET A 13 -16.99 16.24 -7.59
N GLU A 14 -16.46 15.35 -6.75
CA GLU A 14 -15.77 15.72 -5.51
C GLU A 14 -14.50 16.55 -5.80
N CYS A 15 -13.63 16.07 -6.70
CA CYS A 15 -12.43 16.82 -7.09
C CYS A 15 -12.77 18.17 -7.75
N LEU A 16 -13.83 18.21 -8.58
CA LEU A 16 -14.24 19.43 -9.24
C LEU A 16 -14.78 20.47 -8.26
N ARG A 17 -15.58 20.05 -7.27
CA ARG A 17 -16.06 20.94 -6.20
C ARG A 17 -14.93 21.53 -5.37
N LEU A 18 -13.86 20.78 -5.12
CA LEU A 18 -12.68 21.29 -4.41
C LEU A 18 -11.87 22.29 -5.24
N ALA A 19 -11.96 22.22 -6.57
CA ALA A 19 -11.18 23.05 -7.47
C ALA A 19 -11.91 24.35 -7.88
N LEU A 20 -13.21 24.45 -7.61
CA LEU A 20 -14.02 25.62 -7.90
C LEU A 20 -14.25 26.42 -6.63
N ASP A 21 -14.14 27.74 -6.76
CA ASP A 21 -14.55 28.71 -5.75
C ASP A 21 -15.85 29.38 -6.22
N GLU A 22 -16.88 29.37 -5.39
CA GLU A 22 -18.19 29.94 -5.73
C GLU A 22 -18.15 31.45 -5.89
N GLU A 23 -17.18 32.13 -5.27
CA GLU A 23 -17.06 33.59 -5.34
C GLU A 23 -16.16 34.08 -6.49
N ASN A 24 -15.59 33.16 -7.27
CA ASN A 24 -14.68 33.50 -8.35
C ASN A 24 -15.32 33.34 -9.74
N GLU A 25 -15.02 34.26 -10.65
CA GLU A 25 -15.44 34.15 -12.06
C GLU A 25 -14.42 33.34 -12.87
N TYR A 26 -14.92 32.48 -13.75
CA TYR A 26 -14.07 31.62 -14.59
C TYR A 26 -14.42 31.76 -16.07
N ALA A 27 -13.40 31.86 -16.91
CA ALA A 27 -13.58 31.72 -18.35
C ALA A 27 -13.85 30.25 -18.71
N ILE A 28 -14.49 30.04 -19.86
CA ILE A 28 -14.81 28.69 -20.37
C ILE A 28 -13.57 27.78 -20.45
N ASP A 29 -12.42 28.35 -20.79
CA ASP A 29 -11.18 27.59 -20.93
C ASP A 29 -10.58 27.20 -19.59
N ASP A 30 -10.84 27.95 -18.51
CA ASP A 30 -10.43 27.60 -17.16
C ASP A 30 -11.28 26.44 -16.64
N ILE A 31 -12.59 26.48 -16.86
CA ILE A 31 -13.49 25.38 -16.50
C ILE A 31 -13.11 24.08 -17.23
N LYS A 32 -12.77 24.14 -18.53
CA LYS A 32 -12.29 22.96 -19.27
C LYS A 32 -11.01 22.38 -18.65
N LYS A 33 -10.05 23.24 -18.28
CA LYS A 33 -8.80 22.80 -17.63
C LYS A 33 -9.09 22.16 -16.27
N LEU A 34 -9.94 22.78 -15.46
CA LEU A 34 -10.33 22.28 -14.13
C LEU A 34 -11.04 20.93 -14.24
N ALA A 35 -11.95 20.75 -15.19
CA ALA A 35 -12.64 19.48 -15.43
C ALA A 35 -11.67 18.36 -15.84
N VAL A 36 -10.71 18.66 -16.72
CA VAL A 36 -9.66 17.69 -17.12
C VAL A 36 -8.77 17.33 -15.93
N ASN A 37 -8.41 18.31 -15.11
CA ASN A 37 -7.59 18.07 -13.92
C ASN A 37 -8.34 17.26 -12.86
N ALA A 38 -9.60 17.59 -12.58
CA ALA A 38 -10.48 16.84 -11.68
C ALA A 38 -10.60 15.36 -12.11
N PHE A 39 -10.73 15.09 -13.41
CA PHE A 39 -10.72 13.72 -13.93
C PHE A 39 -9.38 13.01 -13.70
N LYS A 40 -8.25 13.70 -13.96
CA LYS A 40 -6.89 13.17 -13.73
C LYS A 40 -6.61 12.90 -12.25
N GLU A 41 -7.20 13.68 -11.35
CA GLU A 41 -7.07 13.49 -9.91
C GLU A 41 -7.96 12.35 -9.42
N ALA A 42 -9.23 12.33 -9.83
CA ALA A 42 -10.18 11.28 -9.51
C ALA A 42 -9.70 9.89 -9.99
N SER A 43 -8.98 9.82 -11.11
CA SER A 43 -8.33 8.59 -11.61
C SER A 43 -7.13 8.14 -10.77
N LYS A 44 -6.52 9.01 -9.97
CA LYS A 44 -5.45 8.67 -9.02
C LYS A 44 -6.01 8.25 -7.66
N ILE A 45 -7.22 8.67 -7.30
CA ILE A 45 -7.89 8.30 -6.04
C ILE A 45 -8.18 6.79 -6.04
N GLY A 46 -7.32 6.03 -5.35
CA GLY A 46 -7.38 4.58 -5.22
C GLY A 46 -6.38 3.81 -6.10
N VAL A 47 -5.67 4.48 -7.00
CA VAL A 47 -4.59 3.86 -7.81
C VAL A 47 -3.27 4.05 -7.06
N GLY A 48 -2.96 3.08 -6.20
CA GLY A 48 -1.68 3.00 -5.50
C GLY A 48 -1.66 3.81 -4.21
N LYS A 49 -1.90 3.12 -3.08
CA LYS A 49 -1.49 3.59 -1.76
C LYS A 49 0.01 3.97 -1.82
N LYS A 50 0.34 5.26 -1.91
CA LYS A 50 1.49 5.72 -1.13
C LYS A 50 1.17 5.30 0.30
N ARG A 51 2.02 4.47 0.91
CA ARG A 51 1.86 4.09 2.32
C ARG A 51 1.67 5.41 3.08
N ILE A 52 0.46 5.69 3.54
CA ILE A 52 0.22 6.81 4.46
C ILE A 52 1.03 6.46 5.68
N VAL A 53 2.18 7.11 5.80
CA VAL A 53 2.99 7.07 7.00
C VAL A 53 2.15 7.79 8.04
N LYS A 54 1.57 7.04 8.98
CA LYS A 54 0.85 7.66 10.09
C LYS A 54 1.88 8.45 10.89
N VAL A 55 1.57 9.70 11.15
CA VAL A 55 2.41 10.62 11.91
C VAL A 55 1.64 10.95 13.19
N ASP A 56 2.32 11.07 14.31
CA ASP A 56 1.69 11.53 15.56
C ASP A 56 1.48 13.06 15.56
N SER A 57 0.92 13.57 16.65
CA SER A 57 0.64 15.01 16.83
C SER A 57 1.89 15.89 16.77
N ASP A 58 3.08 15.30 16.96
CA ASP A 58 4.38 15.97 16.97
C ASP A 58 5.14 15.82 15.64
N GLY A 59 4.52 15.18 14.63
CA GLY A 59 5.14 15.01 13.31
C GLY A 59 6.15 13.86 13.23
N VAL A 60 6.21 12.96 14.22
CA VAL A 60 7.04 11.76 14.21
C VAL A 60 6.34 10.59 13.52
N VAL A 61 7.08 9.90 12.66
CA VAL A 61 6.59 8.72 11.92
C VAL A 61 6.26 7.58 12.88
N ILE A 62 4.97 7.24 12.99
CA ILE A 62 4.47 6.08 13.73
C ILE A 62 4.87 4.82 12.94
N LYS A 63 6.01 4.24 13.30
CA LYS A 63 6.43 2.92 12.82
C LYS A 63 5.53 1.89 13.47
N LYS A 64 4.67 1.24 12.67
CA LYS A 64 3.90 0.08 13.15
C LYS A 64 4.86 -0.97 13.68
N LEU A 65 4.53 -1.55 14.84
CA LEU A 65 5.22 -2.70 15.38
C LEU A 65 5.25 -3.84 14.33
N PRO A 66 6.38 -4.55 14.18
CA PRO A 66 6.45 -5.72 13.31
C PRO A 66 5.39 -6.75 13.69
N SER A 67 4.79 -7.40 12.69
CA SER A 67 3.86 -8.51 12.94
C SER A 67 4.61 -9.72 13.52
N LYS A 68 3.89 -10.67 14.14
CA LYS A 68 4.47 -11.95 14.61
C LYS A 68 5.23 -12.69 13.50
N TYR A 69 4.70 -12.67 12.27
CA TYR A 69 5.38 -13.22 11.10
C TYR A 69 6.70 -12.50 10.80
N ASN A 70 6.72 -11.17 10.85
CA ASN A 70 7.94 -10.40 10.57
C ASN A 70 9.04 -10.67 11.61
N LEU A 71 8.66 -10.85 12.88
CA LEU A 71 9.59 -11.24 13.94
C LEU A 71 10.15 -12.64 13.66
N PHE A 72 9.27 -13.61 13.40
CA PHE A 72 9.68 -14.98 13.09
C PHE A 72 10.63 -15.06 11.89
N ILE A 73 10.28 -14.42 10.77
CA ILE A 73 11.11 -14.45 9.57
C ILE A 73 12.46 -13.79 9.83
N LYS A 74 12.51 -12.72 10.63
CA LYS A 74 13.77 -12.07 10.97
C LYS A 74 14.69 -13.03 11.73
N ASP A 75 14.16 -13.71 12.74
CA ASP A 75 14.95 -14.62 13.58
C ASP A 75 15.36 -15.88 12.80
N GLU A 76 14.45 -16.44 12.01
CA GLU A 76 14.70 -17.64 11.20
C GLU A 76 15.71 -17.37 10.07
N MET A 77 15.62 -16.21 9.41
CA MET A 77 16.62 -15.79 8.42
C MET A 77 18.00 -15.59 9.05
N ALA A 78 18.08 -15.04 10.26
CA ALA A 78 19.35 -14.87 10.96
C ALA A 78 19.99 -16.23 11.27
N ARG A 79 19.19 -17.19 11.74
CA ARG A 79 19.62 -18.57 11.97
C ARG A 79 20.10 -19.25 10.69
N MET A 80 19.30 -19.18 9.62
CA MET A 80 19.64 -19.79 8.32
C MET A 80 20.86 -19.16 7.65
N THR A 81 21.11 -17.88 7.85
CA THR A 81 22.31 -17.22 7.29
C THR A 81 23.59 -17.72 7.98
N ILE A 82 23.50 -18.12 9.25
CA ILE A 82 24.62 -18.72 9.99
C ILE A 82 24.78 -20.20 9.62
N GLU A 83 23.68 -20.95 9.52
CA GLU A 83 23.69 -22.38 9.17
C GLU A 83 24.04 -22.63 7.69
N PHE A 84 23.66 -21.72 6.79
CA PHE A 84 23.84 -21.83 5.35
C PHE A 84 24.38 -20.52 4.75
N PRO A 85 25.64 -20.13 5.06
CA PRO A 85 26.20 -18.86 4.63
C PRO A 85 26.39 -18.73 3.11
N ASP A 86 26.46 -19.87 2.42
CA ASP A 86 26.69 -19.95 0.96
C ASP A 86 25.39 -20.04 0.15
N THR A 87 24.23 -20.07 0.83
CA THR A 87 22.92 -20.13 0.17
C THR A 87 22.41 -18.73 -0.16
N GLU A 88 21.86 -18.56 -1.37
CA GLU A 88 21.29 -17.29 -1.79
C GLU A 88 20.17 -16.86 -0.83
N ARG A 89 20.22 -15.62 -0.36
CA ARG A 89 19.24 -15.02 0.56
C ARG A 89 17.79 -15.21 0.11
N LYS A 90 17.54 -15.26 -1.20
CA LYS A 90 16.21 -15.48 -1.77
C LYS A 90 15.67 -16.88 -1.45
N GLU A 91 16.53 -17.89 -1.53
CA GLU A 91 16.16 -19.27 -1.21
C GLU A 91 15.99 -19.45 0.31
N LEU A 92 16.82 -18.80 1.13
CA LEU A 92 16.64 -18.76 2.58
C LEU A 92 15.28 -18.15 2.97
N MET A 93 14.87 -17.07 2.30
CA MET A 93 13.56 -16.44 2.54
C MET A 93 12.39 -17.38 2.21
N LYS A 94 12.49 -18.16 1.12
CA LYS A 94 11.47 -19.16 0.78
C LYS A 94 11.40 -20.26 1.84
N LEU A 95 12.56 -20.72 2.32
CA LEU A 95 12.63 -21.75 3.35
C LEU A 95 12.07 -21.26 4.68
N ALA A 96 12.40 -20.04 5.11
CA ALA A 96 11.86 -19.43 6.32
C ALA A 96 10.33 -19.26 6.25
N ALA A 97 9.80 -18.86 5.09
CA ALA A 97 8.35 -18.77 4.88
C ALA A 97 7.65 -20.13 4.90
N LYS A 98 8.31 -21.18 4.37
CA LYS A 98 7.82 -22.56 4.46
C LYS A 98 7.78 -23.03 5.90
N ASN A 99 8.87 -22.84 6.65
CA ASN A 99 8.97 -23.23 8.06
C ASN A 99 7.89 -22.57 8.92
N TRP A 100 7.55 -21.30 8.65
CA TRP A 100 6.43 -20.61 9.31
C TRP A 100 5.07 -21.27 9.08
N ASN A 101 4.80 -21.72 7.85
CA ASN A 101 3.56 -22.42 7.53
C ASN A 101 3.53 -23.79 8.19
N ASP A 102 4.66 -24.50 8.21
CA ASP A 102 4.77 -25.80 8.87
C ASP A 102 4.56 -25.67 10.39
N THR A 103 5.07 -24.59 11.03
CA THR A 103 4.81 -24.32 12.46
C THR A 103 3.31 -24.10 12.75
N LYS A 104 2.57 -23.53 11.81
CA LYS A 104 1.12 -23.35 11.95
C LYS A 104 0.34 -24.66 11.81
N SER A 105 0.79 -25.56 10.92
CA SER A 105 0.18 -26.87 10.73
C SER A 105 0.37 -27.77 11.96
N VAL A 106 1.58 -27.77 12.55
CA VAL A 106 1.88 -28.58 13.75
C VAL A 106 1.07 -28.15 14.98
N LEU A 107 0.74 -26.86 15.12
CA LEU A 107 -0.08 -26.35 16.23
C LEU A 107 -1.57 -26.76 16.15
N GLN A 108 -2.06 -27.15 14.98
CA GLN A 108 -3.46 -27.61 14.83
C GLN A 108 -3.63 -29.09 15.19
N GLU A 109 -2.59 -29.91 14.98
CA GLU A 109 -2.64 -31.35 15.26
C GLU A 109 -2.52 -31.67 16.75
N THR A 110 -1.93 -30.80 17.57
CA THR A 110 -1.78 -31.02 19.01
C THR A 110 -3.00 -30.64 19.87
N ILE A 111 -4.09 -30.15 19.27
CA ILE A 111 -5.31 -29.72 19.99
C ILE A 111 -6.53 -30.61 19.63
N THR A 112 -6.32 -31.77 19.00
CA THR A 112 -7.39 -32.75 18.72
C THR A 112 -7.15 -34.03 19.50
#